data_AF-A0A9P8HUT3-F1
#
_entry.id   AF-A0A9P8HUT3-F1
#
_cell.length_a   1.000
_cell.length_b   1.000
_cell.length_c   1.000
_cell.angle_alpha   90.00
_cell.angle_beta   90.00
_cell.angle_gamma   90.00
#
_symmetry.space_group_name_H-M   'P 1'
#
loop_
_entity.id
_entity.type
_entity.pdbx_description
1 polymer ?
#
loop_
_entity_poly.entity_id
_entity_poly.type
_entity_poly.pdbx_seq_one_letter_code
_entity_poly.pdbx_strand_id
1 'polypeptide(L)'
;MSTPTTTATTAAADPPLFPPALLAPSTAALLPQNYSIRPLRASDYALGFLDVLRVLTQVGDITAAAFGERFEWMRRREDEYFVIVVADGAGQIVGTGCLVVERK
;
A
#
# COMPACT_ATOMS: atom_id res chain seq x y z
N MET A 1 2.63 -15.83 -37.18
CA MET A 1 2.04 -16.47 -35.99
C MET A 1 2.31 -15.55 -34.82
N SER A 2 1.33 -14.70 -34.53
CA SER A 2 1.45 -13.49 -33.72
C SER A 2 1.59 -13.84 -32.24
N THR A 3 2.56 -13.23 -31.56
CA THR A 3 2.61 -13.16 -30.10
C THR A 3 1.52 -12.18 -29.61
N PRO A 4 0.70 -12.55 -28.61
CA PRO A 4 -0.23 -11.61 -28.03
C PRO A 4 0.56 -10.56 -27.23
N THR A 5 0.38 -9.31 -27.63
CA THR A 5 0.80 -8.13 -26.87
C THR A 5 -0.01 -8.11 -25.57
N THR A 6 0.65 -8.23 -24.42
CA THR A 6 0.01 -7.97 -23.13
C THR A 6 -0.33 -6.49 -23.06
N THR A 7 -1.61 -6.18 -23.21
CA THR A 7 -2.20 -4.87 -22.99
C THR A 7 -1.90 -4.41 -21.56
N ALA A 8 -1.01 -3.43 -21.41
CA ALA A 8 -0.89 -2.66 -20.19
C ALA A 8 -2.15 -1.78 -20.06
N THR A 9 -3.06 -2.19 -19.20
CA THR A 9 -4.27 -1.43 -18.86
C THR A 9 -3.88 -0.12 -18.17
N THR A 10 -4.14 0.98 -18.86
CA THR A 10 -4.11 2.36 -18.37
C THR A 10 -5.13 2.56 -17.23
N ALA A 11 -4.70 2.44 -15.97
CA ALA A 11 -5.47 2.84 -14.80
C ALA A 11 -4.59 3.01 -13.56
N ALA A 12 -4.16 4.24 -13.24
CA ALA A 12 -3.99 4.69 -11.84
C ALA A 12 -3.55 6.17 -11.79
N ALA A 13 -4.43 7.03 -11.28
CA ALA A 13 -4.04 8.32 -10.70
C ALA A 13 -3.41 8.14 -9.30
N ASP A 14 -3.30 6.90 -8.81
CA ASP A 14 -2.86 6.53 -7.46
C ASP A 14 -2.11 5.19 -7.48
N PRO A 15 -0.81 5.19 -7.82
CA PRO A 15 -0.02 3.97 -7.97
C PRO A 15 0.23 3.28 -6.61
N PRO A 16 0.34 1.94 -6.57
CA PRO A 16 0.77 1.23 -5.36
C PRO A 16 2.25 1.50 -5.04
N LEU A 17 2.61 1.35 -3.76
CA LEU A 17 3.99 1.52 -3.28
C LEU A 17 4.98 0.53 -3.91
N PHE A 18 4.52 -0.70 -4.15
CA PHE A 18 5.27 -1.76 -4.81
C PHE A 18 4.31 -2.65 -5.63
N PRO A 19 4.79 -3.51 -6.54
CA PRO A 19 3.95 -4.36 -7.38
C PRO A 19 3.06 -5.31 -6.54
N PRO A 20 1.72 -5.27 -6.69
CA PRO A 20 0.81 -6.12 -5.91
C PRO A 20 1.05 -7.63 -6.07
N ALA A 21 1.69 -8.06 -7.16
CA ALA A 21 2.07 -9.45 -7.42
C ALA A 21 3.04 -10.03 -6.38
N LEU A 22 3.72 -9.18 -5.59
CA LEU A 22 4.58 -9.61 -4.49
C LEU A 22 3.77 -10.03 -3.24
N LEU A 23 2.48 -9.70 -3.17
CA LEU A 23 1.58 -10.24 -2.15
C LEU A 23 1.09 -11.62 -2.58
N ALA A 24 1.28 -12.62 -1.72
CA ALA A 24 0.82 -13.98 -2.01
C ALA A 24 -0.71 -13.99 -2.18
N PRO A 25 -1.26 -14.52 -3.28
CA PRO A 25 -2.71 -14.50 -3.55
C PRO A 25 -3.54 -15.18 -2.46
N SER A 26 -2.97 -16.16 -1.76
CA SER A 26 -3.59 -16.84 -0.62
C SER A 26 -3.92 -15.91 0.54
N THR A 27 -3.22 -14.78 0.70
CA THR A 27 -3.47 -13.83 1.79
C THR A 27 -4.83 -13.16 1.68
N ALA A 28 -5.26 -12.79 0.48
CA ALA A 28 -6.57 -12.19 0.25
C ALA A 28 -7.71 -13.18 0.54
N ALA A 29 -7.50 -14.47 0.28
CA ALA A 29 -8.49 -15.52 0.54
C ALA A 29 -8.72 -15.81 2.03
N LEU A 30 -7.79 -15.41 2.90
CA LEU A 30 -7.90 -15.58 4.36
C LEU A 30 -8.63 -14.43 5.04
N LEU A 31 -8.89 -13.33 4.33
CA LEU A 31 -9.55 -12.17 4.91
C LEU A 31 -11.06 -12.37 5.04
N PRO A 32 -11.70 -11.73 6.04
CA PRO A 32 -13.15 -11.65 6.11
C PRO A 32 -13.77 -11.06 4.84
N GLN A 33 -15.06 -11.32 4.64
CA GLN A 33 -15.80 -10.75 3.51
C GLN A 33 -15.71 -9.22 3.50
N ASN A 34 -15.53 -8.65 2.31
CA ASN A 34 -15.38 -7.22 2.04
C ASN A 34 -14.09 -6.59 2.60
N TYR A 35 -13.14 -7.36 3.11
CA TYR A 35 -11.81 -6.85 3.45
C TYR A 35 -10.86 -7.02 2.27
N SER A 36 -9.87 -6.15 2.20
CA SER A 36 -8.81 -6.23 1.20
C SER A 36 -7.43 -6.03 1.83
N ILE A 37 -6.42 -6.71 1.29
CA ILE A 37 -5.01 -6.51 1.60
C ILE A 37 -4.29 -6.06 0.33
N ARG A 38 -3.52 -4.98 0.42
CA ARG A 38 -2.83 -4.40 -0.73
C ARG A 38 -1.62 -3.57 -0.31
N PRO A 39 -0.73 -3.21 -1.25
CA PRO A 39 0.31 -2.22 -0.99
C PRO A 39 -0.30 -0.87 -0.62
N LEU A 40 0.42 -0.10 0.20
CA LEU A 40 0.10 1.29 0.51
C LEU A 40 -0.01 2.13 -0.77
N ARG A 41 -0.89 3.14 -0.74
CA ARG A 41 -1.05 4.16 -1.78
C ARG A 41 -0.99 5.56 -1.21
N ALA A 42 -0.77 6.56 -2.06
CA ALA A 42 -0.74 7.95 -1.63
C ALA A 42 -2.11 8.41 -1.10
N SER A 43 -3.20 7.93 -1.71
CA SER A 43 -4.56 8.27 -1.25
C SER A 43 -4.91 7.73 0.13
N ASP A 44 -4.19 6.74 0.66
CA ASP A 44 -4.49 6.10 1.94
C ASP A 44 -4.35 7.05 3.13
N TYR A 45 -3.65 8.17 2.95
CA TYR A 45 -3.67 9.29 3.89
C TYR A 45 -5.10 9.71 4.25
N ALA A 46 -5.98 9.84 3.25
CA ALA A 46 -7.37 10.26 3.44
C ALA A 46 -8.28 9.12 3.92
N LEU A 47 -7.77 7.89 4.01
CA LEU A 47 -8.50 6.69 4.40
C LEU A 47 -8.14 6.23 5.82
N GLY A 48 -7.51 7.10 6.62
CA GLY A 48 -7.22 6.83 8.04
C GLY A 48 -5.90 6.09 8.29
N PHE A 49 -4.97 6.04 7.32
CA PHE A 49 -3.68 5.34 7.51
C PHE A 49 -2.90 5.80 8.75
N LEU A 50 -2.81 7.12 8.97
CA LEU A 50 -2.09 7.67 10.12
C LEU A 50 -2.83 7.40 11.45
N ASP A 51 -4.16 7.31 11.42
CA ASP A 51 -4.96 6.99 12.60
C ASP A 51 -4.71 5.56 13.07
N VAL A 52 -4.54 4.62 12.14
CA VAL A 52 -4.15 3.24 12.47
C VAL A 52 -2.76 3.19 13.11
N LEU A 53 -1.79 3.97 12.60
CA LEU A 53 -0.45 4.01 13.20
C LEU A 53 -0.44 4.58 14.62
N ARG A 54 -1.40 5.44 14.98
CA ARG A 54 -1.52 6.05 16.31
C ARG A 54 -1.84 5.05 17.42
N VAL A 55 -2.42 3.89 17.09
CA VAL A 55 -2.64 2.82 18.08
C VAL A 55 -1.33 2.17 18.54
N LEU A 56 -0.28 2.22 17.70
CA LEU A 56 1.03 1.61 18.00
C LEU A 56 1.97 2.58 18.72
N THR A 57 1.97 3.87 18.36
CA THR A 57 2.89 4.87 18.90
C THR A 57 2.35 6.29 18.73
N GLN A 58 3.03 7.27 19.32
CA GLN A 58 2.75 8.68 19.06
C GLN A 58 3.09 9.02 17.60
N VAL A 59 2.07 9.38 16.83
CA VAL A 59 2.23 9.96 15.49
C VAL A 59 1.96 11.47 15.62
N GLY A 60 2.91 12.29 15.17
CA GLY A 60 2.74 13.74 15.13
C GLY A 60 1.70 14.20 14.10
N ASP A 61 1.59 15.50 13.93
CA ASP A 61 0.73 16.10 12.91
C ASP A 61 1.46 16.12 11.57
N ILE A 62 1.20 15.09 10.76
CA ILE A 62 1.77 14.94 9.42
C ILE A 62 0.75 15.46 8.41
N THR A 63 1.17 16.38 7.55
CA THR A 63 0.31 16.91 6.47
C THR A 63 0.23 15.93 5.30
N ALA A 64 -0.83 16.06 4.49
CA ALA A 64 -0.98 15.27 3.26
C ALA A 64 0.22 15.41 2.31
N ALA A 65 0.81 16.61 2.23
CA ALA A 65 2.00 16.87 1.43
C ALA A 65 3.24 16.12 1.97
N ALA A 66 3.49 16.19 3.27
CA ALA A 66 4.61 15.49 3.90
C ALA A 66 4.46 13.96 3.78
N PHE A 67 3.24 13.45 3.91
CA PHE A 67 2.94 12.04 3.66
C PHE A 67 3.22 11.67 2.19
N GLY A 68 2.76 12.48 1.24
CA GLY A 68 2.99 12.25 -0.19
C GLY A 68 4.48 12.26 -0.56
N GLU A 69 5.26 13.19 -0.03
CA GLU A 69 6.72 13.22 -0.20
C GLU A 69 7.38 11.96 0.35
N ARG A 70 6.97 11.52 1.55
CA ARG A 70 7.48 10.28 2.16
C ARG A 70 7.08 9.05 1.34
N PHE A 71 5.85 9.01 0.84
CA PHE A 71 5.36 7.94 -0.02
C PHE A 71 6.19 7.84 -1.29
N GLU A 72 6.40 8.93 -2.03
CA GLU A 72 7.22 8.91 -3.25
C GLU A 72 8.68 8.56 -2.96
N TRP A 73 9.23 8.99 -1.82
CA TRP A 73 10.58 8.61 -1.40
C TRP A 73 10.72 7.09 -1.17
N MET A 74 9.71 6.46 -0.56
CA MET A 74 9.66 5.00 -0.38
C MET A 74 9.40 4.27 -1.70
N ARG A 75 8.51 4.80 -2.56
CA ARG A 75 8.15 4.19 -3.85
C ARG A 75 9.33 4.06 -4.80
N ARG A 76 10.28 5.00 -4.75
CA ARG A 76 11.55 4.91 -5.50
C ARG A 76 12.48 3.79 -5.03
N ARG A 77 12.14 3.13 -3.92
CA ARG A 77 12.87 2.02 -3.26
C ARG A 77 11.92 0.85 -3.08
N GLU A 78 11.16 0.52 -4.13
CA GLU A 78 10.14 -0.55 -4.13
C GLU A 78 10.72 -1.96 -3.88
N ASP A 79 12.04 -2.10 -3.85
CA ASP A 79 12.78 -3.30 -3.50
C ASP A 79 13.33 -3.29 -2.05
N GLU A 80 13.19 -2.17 -1.33
CA GLU A 80 13.59 -2.03 0.08
C GLU A 80 12.37 -1.86 1.01
N TYR A 81 11.36 -1.09 0.60
CA TYR A 81 10.21 -0.73 1.45
C TYR A 81 8.91 -1.40 1.00
N PHE A 82 8.39 -2.30 1.82
CA PHE A 82 7.12 -2.99 1.60
C PHE A 82 6.14 -2.63 2.70
N VAL A 83 5.36 -1.56 2.49
CA VAL A 83 4.27 -1.17 3.39
C VAL A 83 2.95 -1.73 2.86
N ILE A 84 2.29 -2.51 3.70
CA ILE A 84 1.08 -3.27 3.38
C ILE A 84 -0.05 -2.73 4.25
N VAL A 85 -1.23 -2.55 3.66
CA VAL A 85 -2.42 -2.12 4.38
C VAL A 85 -3.54 -3.15 4.25
N VAL A 86 -4.37 -3.22 5.29
CA VAL A 86 -5.66 -3.91 5.27
C VAL A 86 -6.75 -2.85 5.31
N ALA A 87 -7.68 -2.92 4.37
CA ALA A 87 -8.85 -2.04 4.31
C ALA A 87 -10.14 -2.84 4.50
N ASP A 88 -11.12 -2.24 5.18
CA ASP A 88 -12.45 -2.81 5.38
C ASP A 88 -13.37 -2.61 4.15
N GLY A 89 -14.63 -3.00 4.28
CA GLY A 89 -15.63 -2.88 3.20
C GLY A 89 -16.02 -1.45 2.82
N ALA A 90 -15.70 -0.46 3.66
CA ALA A 90 -15.85 0.96 3.35
C ALA A 90 -14.57 1.55 2.73
N GLY A 91 -13.50 0.76 2.61
CA GLY A 91 -12.21 1.19 2.10
C GLY A 91 -11.36 1.93 3.14
N GLN A 92 -11.78 1.97 4.41
CA GLN A 92 -10.98 2.58 5.48
C GLN A 92 -9.81 1.67 5.84
N ILE A 93 -8.64 2.26 6.08
CA ILE A 93 -7.49 1.50 6.56
C ILE A 93 -7.76 1.08 8.00
N VAL A 94 -7.65 -0.22 8.26
CA VAL A 94 -7.90 -0.84 9.57
C VAL A 94 -6.70 -1.64 10.08
N GLY A 95 -5.67 -1.80 9.25
CA GLY A 95 -4.42 -2.46 9.63
C GLY A 95 -3.28 -2.04 8.72
N THR A 96 -2.05 -2.05 9.26
CA THR A 96 -0.84 -1.76 8.51
C THR A 96 0.33 -2.61 9.01
N GLY A 97 1.23 -2.97 8.11
CA GLY A 97 2.48 -3.66 8.40
C GLY A 97 3.58 -3.18 7.47
N CYS A 98 4.83 -3.26 7.91
CA CYS A 98 5.99 -2.87 7.12
C CYS A 98 7.07 -3.95 7.18
N LEU A 99 7.56 -4.34 6.00
CA LEU A 99 8.79 -5.09 5.84
C LEU A 99 9.82 -4.17 5.18
N VAL A 100 11.01 -4.11 5.75
CA VAL A 100 12.15 -3.37 5.19
C VAL A 100 13.29 -4.33 4.93
N VAL A 101 13.84 -4.31 3.73
CA VAL A 101 15.02 -5.11 3.35
C VAL A 101 16.26 -4.25 3.49
N GLU A 102 17.12 -4.59 4.46
CA GLU A 102 18.42 -3.96 4.64
C GLU A 102 19.48 -4.65 3.77
N ARG A 103 20.22 -3.87 2.99
CA ARG A 103 21.37 -4.36 2.20
C ARG A 103 22.64 -4.32 3.05
N LYS A 104 23.44 -5.38 2.99
CA LYS A 104 24.76 -5.46 3.65
C LYS A 104 25.83 -4.69 2.90
#